data_AF-A0A842P9Z9-F1
#
_entry.id   AF-A0A842P9Z9-F1
#
_cell.length_a   1.000
_cell.length_b   1.000
_cell.length_c   1.000
_cell.angle_alpha   90.00
_cell.angle_beta   90.00
_cell.angle_gamma   90.00
#
_symmetry.space_group_name_H-M   'P 1'
#
loop_
_entity.id
_entity.type
_entity.pdbx_description
1 polymer ?
#
loop_
_entity_poly.entity_id
_entity_poly.type
_entity_poly.pdbx_seq_one_letter_code
_entity_poly.pdbx_strand_id
1 'polypeptide(L)'
;MSTLLEKEIKVNRTVTTSIEHARAIEDPARAKIVEILYHQSLSADQICTALKKHGYKKALTTIRHHLEILKVSGLIEIARIEESRGAITKFYSTSTKLLDF
;
A
#
# COMPACT_ATOMS: atom_id res chain seq x y z
N MET A 1 -41.66 -12.55 -18.06
CA MET A 1 -40.19 -12.65 -17.93
C MET A 1 -39.89 -13.14 -16.53
N SER A 2 -39.03 -14.14 -16.36
CA SER A 2 -38.67 -14.67 -15.05
C SER A 2 -37.41 -13.96 -14.52
N THR A 3 -37.59 -13.12 -13.51
CA THR A 3 -36.49 -12.47 -12.78
C THR A 3 -35.88 -13.47 -11.81
N LEU A 4 -34.58 -13.76 -11.95
CA LEU A 4 -33.88 -14.79 -11.16
C LEU A 4 -33.41 -14.28 -9.79
N LEU A 5 -33.14 -12.98 -9.67
CA LEU A 5 -32.77 -12.35 -8.40
C LEU A 5 -33.11 -10.86 -8.46
N GLU A 6 -33.92 -10.41 -7.51
CA GLU A 6 -34.20 -9.01 -7.27
C GLU A 6 -33.80 -8.70 -5.83
N LYS A 7 -32.82 -7.81 -5.66
CA LYS A 7 -32.30 -7.41 -4.34
C LYS A 7 -32.25 -5.89 -4.25
N GLU A 8 -32.88 -5.35 -3.23
CA GLU A 8 -32.81 -3.94 -2.89
C GLU A 8 -31.39 -3.59 -2.39
N ILE A 9 -30.70 -2.69 -3.10
CA ILE A 9 -29.35 -2.25 -2.72
C ILE A 9 -29.48 -1.16 -1.65
N LYS A 10 -28.98 -1.45 -0.45
CA LYS A 10 -28.90 -0.49 0.67
C LYS A 10 -27.47 0.04 0.81
N VAL A 11 -27.33 1.35 1.02
CA VAL A 11 -26.04 1.97 1.31
C VAL A 11 -25.63 1.58 2.73
N ASN A 12 -24.80 0.53 2.84
CA ASN A 12 -24.39 -0.02 4.14
C ASN A 12 -23.00 0.44 4.60
N ARG A 13 -22.25 1.16 3.75
CA ARG A 13 -20.87 1.57 4.02
C ARG A 13 -20.51 2.84 3.24
N THR A 14 -19.88 3.80 3.91
CA THR A 14 -19.35 5.03 3.30
C THR A 14 -17.83 5.06 3.48
N VAL A 15 -17.08 5.17 2.39
CA VAL A 15 -15.61 5.27 2.39
C VAL A 15 -15.23 6.65 1.83
N THR A 16 -14.53 7.46 2.61
CA THR A 16 -14.06 8.78 2.17
C THR A 16 -12.61 8.67 1.74
N THR A 17 -12.34 8.84 0.45
CA THR A 17 -10.97 8.88 -0.11
C THR A 17 -10.98 9.73 -1.39
N SER A 18 -9.84 10.33 -1.75
CA SER A 18 -9.72 11.00 -3.05
C SER A 18 -9.61 9.96 -4.17
N ILE A 19 -9.99 10.31 -5.39
CA ILE A 19 -9.84 9.43 -6.55
C ILE A 19 -8.38 9.02 -6.74
N GLU A 20 -7.45 9.93 -6.47
CA GLU A 20 -6.01 9.70 -6.57
C GLU A 20 -5.53 8.67 -5.52
N HIS A 21 -5.94 8.84 -4.26
CA HIS A 21 -5.62 7.88 -3.20
C HIS A 21 -6.25 6.51 -3.47
N ALA A 22 -7.49 6.46 -3.95
CA ALA A 22 -8.16 5.21 -4.33
C ALA A 22 -7.37 4.47 -5.42
N ARG A 23 -6.97 5.16 -6.49
CA ARG A 23 -6.15 4.58 -7.58
C ARG A 23 -4.76 4.16 -7.08
N ALA A 24 -4.21 4.86 -6.09
CA ALA A 24 -2.93 4.54 -5.49
C ALA A 24 -2.97 3.24 -4.65
N ILE A 25 -4.11 2.91 -4.02
CA ILE A 25 -4.28 1.69 -3.20
C ILE A 25 -5.05 0.56 -3.90
N GLU A 26 -5.46 0.76 -5.16
CA GLU A 26 -6.20 -0.24 -5.95
C GLU A 26 -5.45 -1.57 -6.12
N ASP A 27 -4.10 -1.54 -6.15
CA ASP A 27 -3.32 -2.78 -6.15
C ASP A 27 -3.27 -3.36 -4.73
N PRO A 28 -3.65 -4.64 -4.52
CA PRO A 28 -3.63 -5.25 -3.20
C PRO A 28 -2.25 -5.24 -2.53
N ALA A 29 -1.15 -5.34 -3.30
CA ALA A 29 0.19 -5.23 -2.75
C ALA A 29 0.48 -3.79 -2.27
N ARG A 30 -0.02 -2.75 -2.96
CA ARG A 30 0.11 -1.35 -2.51
C ARG A 30 -0.65 -1.11 -1.21
N ALA A 31 -1.89 -1.59 -1.12
CA ALA A 31 -2.66 -1.54 0.13
C ALA A 31 -1.91 -2.24 1.28
N LYS A 32 -1.37 -3.44 1.04
CA LYS A 32 -0.61 -4.18 2.04
C LYS A 32 0.70 -3.48 2.45
N ILE A 33 1.37 -2.79 1.53
CA ILE A 33 2.55 -1.97 1.85
C ILE A 33 2.17 -0.88 2.86
N VAL A 34 1.10 -0.13 2.59
CA VAL A 34 0.64 0.94 3.49
C VAL A 34 0.32 0.39 4.88
N GLU A 35 -0.38 -0.76 4.95
CA GLU A 35 -0.69 -1.44 6.20
C GLU A 35 0.58 -1.84 6.99
N ILE A 36 1.57 -2.44 6.33
CA ILE A 36 2.84 -2.83 6.99
C ILE A 36 3.60 -1.58 7.48
N LEU A 37 3.64 -0.53 6.66
CA LEU A 37 4.38 0.70 6.94
C LEU A 37 3.73 1.57 8.01
N TYR A 38 2.44 1.34 8.32
CA TYR A 38 1.75 1.99 9.43
C TYR A 38 2.29 1.51 10.79
N HIS A 39 2.78 0.27 10.87
CA HIS A 39 3.29 -0.32 12.11
C HIS A 39 4.80 -0.15 12.30
N GLN A 40 5.58 -0.04 11.22
CA GLN A 40 7.04 0.02 11.27
C GLN A 40 7.64 0.65 10.02
N SER A 41 8.78 1.31 10.16
CA SER A 41 9.50 1.87 9.01
C SER A 41 10.47 0.86 8.38
N LEU A 42 10.33 0.59 7.09
CA LEU A 42 11.06 -0.46 6.38
C LEU A 42 11.73 0.03 5.09
N SER A 43 12.83 -0.62 4.70
CA SER A 43 13.46 -0.43 3.39
C SER A 43 12.73 -1.21 2.28
N ALA A 44 12.99 -0.87 1.02
CA ALA A 44 12.37 -1.57 -0.12
C ALA A 44 12.63 -3.09 -0.11
N ASP A 45 13.83 -3.51 0.28
CA ASP A 45 14.21 -4.92 0.39
C ASP A 45 13.47 -5.65 1.52
N GLN A 46 13.31 -4.98 2.67
CA GLN A 46 12.55 -5.49 3.80
C GLN A 46 11.06 -5.62 3.46
N ILE A 47 10.49 -4.62 2.76
CA ILE A 47 9.11 -4.63 2.27
C ILE A 47 8.90 -5.79 1.30
N CYS A 48 9.81 -5.99 0.35
CA CYS A 48 9.76 -7.12 -0.59
C CYS A 48 9.71 -8.47 0.16
N THR A 49 10.51 -8.61 1.21
CA THR A 49 10.52 -9.83 2.05
C THR A 49 9.22 -9.98 2.85
N ALA A 50 8.71 -8.90 3.44
CA ALA A 50 7.46 -8.91 4.20
C ALA A 50 6.24 -9.25 3.31
N LEU A 51 6.18 -8.70 2.10
CA LEU A 51 5.14 -8.97 1.12
C LEU A 51 5.12 -10.43 0.67
N LYS A 52 6.29 -11.05 0.46
CA LYS A 52 6.38 -12.48 0.13
C LYS A 52 5.74 -13.36 1.20
N LYS A 53 5.85 -13.00 2.49
CA LYS A 53 5.19 -13.73 3.60
C LYS A 53 3.67 -13.64 3.55
N HIS A 54 3.13 -12.59 2.96
CA HIS A 54 1.69 -12.36 2.78
C HIS A 54 1.17 -12.81 1.41
N GLY A 55 1.94 -13.62 0.65
CA GLY A 55 1.54 -14.16 -0.64
C GLY A 55 1.84 -13.28 -1.85
N TYR A 56 2.36 -12.06 -1.65
CA TYR A 56 2.69 -11.13 -2.74
C TYR A 56 4.13 -11.34 -3.23
N LYS A 57 4.28 -12.16 -4.28
CA LYS A 57 5.58 -12.41 -4.92
C LYS A 57 5.84 -11.37 -6.02
N LYS A 58 6.41 -10.22 -5.64
CA LYS A 58 6.82 -9.15 -6.58
C LYS A 58 8.34 -8.97 -6.58
N ALA A 59 8.88 -8.57 -7.73
CA ALA A 59 10.30 -8.23 -7.84
C ALA A 59 10.60 -6.90 -7.12
N LEU A 60 11.85 -6.71 -6.67
CA LEU A 60 12.26 -5.50 -5.97
C LEU A 60 12.04 -4.22 -6.80
N THR A 61 12.27 -4.28 -8.10
CA THR A 61 12.02 -3.15 -9.02
C THR A 61 10.55 -2.76 -9.04
N THR A 62 9.64 -3.75 -9.02
CA THR A 62 8.18 -3.52 -8.93
C THR A 62 7.79 -2.91 -7.58
N ILE A 63 8.38 -3.39 -6.48
CA ILE A 63 8.16 -2.78 -5.16
C ILE A 63 8.62 -1.34 -5.13
N ARG A 64 9.79 -1.02 -5.69
CA ARG A 64 10.27 0.37 -5.82
C ARG A 64 9.31 1.24 -6.62
N HIS A 65 8.75 0.71 -7.71
CA HIS A 65 7.72 1.41 -8.47
C HIS A 65 6.44 1.66 -7.65
N HIS A 66 5.97 0.67 -6.89
CA HIS A 66 4.83 0.85 -5.99
C HIS A 66 5.08 1.89 -4.90
N LEU A 67 6.29 1.92 -4.33
CA LEU A 67 6.66 2.93 -3.34
C LEU A 67 6.65 4.34 -3.94
N GLU A 68 7.09 4.51 -5.18
CA GLU A 68 7.02 5.83 -5.83
C GLU A 68 5.59 6.28 -6.05
N ILE A 69 4.68 5.40 -6.50
CA ILE A 69 3.25 5.74 -6.64
C ILE A 69 2.66 6.16 -5.29
N LEU A 70 2.90 5.37 -4.24
CA LEU A 70 2.38 5.66 -2.90
C LEU A 70 2.93 6.97 -2.35
N LYS A 71 4.23 7.24 -2.56
CA LYS A 71 4.89 8.47 -2.13
C LYS A 71 4.34 9.69 -2.86
N VAL A 72 4.19 9.62 -4.18
CA VAL A 72 3.62 10.72 -4.98
C VAL A 72 2.17 11.00 -4.58
N SER A 73 1.41 9.97 -4.23
CA SER A 73 0.05 10.12 -3.69
C SER A 73 -0.01 10.59 -2.23
N GLY A 74 1.13 10.84 -1.57
CA GLY A 74 1.16 11.27 -0.17
C GLY A 74 0.75 10.19 0.86
N LEU A 75 0.60 8.94 0.43
CA LEU A 75 0.19 7.83 1.30
C LEU A 75 1.35 7.25 2.11
N ILE A 76 2.59 7.51 1.71
CA ILE A 76 3.80 7.13 2.46
C ILE A 76 4.85 8.24 2.34
N GLU A 77 5.83 8.22 3.23
CA GLU A 77 6.95 9.14 3.24
C GLU A 77 8.27 8.45 3.60
N ILE A 78 9.39 9.12 3.35
CA ILE A 78 10.71 8.63 3.77
C ILE A 78 10.92 9.05 5.22
N ALA A 79 10.94 8.08 6.14
CA ALA A 79 11.10 8.34 7.57
C ALA A 79 12.56 8.47 8.01
N ARG A 80 13.47 7.73 7.36
CA ARG A 80 14.91 7.85 7.61
C ARG A 80 15.74 7.43 6.39
N ILE A 81 16.96 7.93 6.34
CA ILE A 81 17.95 7.59 5.33
C ILE A 81 19.22 7.16 6.06
N GLU A 82 19.74 5.99 5.71
CA GLU A 82 20.99 5.45 6.27
C GLU A 82 22.01 5.29 5.15
N GLU A 83 23.24 5.73 5.40
CA GLU A 83 24.38 5.47 4.52
C GLU A 83 25.24 4.38 5.12
N SER A 84 25.57 3.36 4.32
CA SER A 84 26.51 2.32 4.70
C SER A 84 27.40 1.97 3.52
N ARG A 85 28.72 2.11 3.69
CA ARG A 85 29.74 1.81 2.67
C ARG A 85 29.45 2.52 1.33
N GLY A 86 28.98 3.78 1.38
CA GLY A 86 28.63 4.57 0.20
C GLY A 86 27.28 4.22 -0.47
N ALA A 87 26.54 3.24 0.07
CA ALA A 87 25.19 2.92 -0.38
C ALA A 87 24.15 3.62 0.50
N ILE A 88 23.19 4.29 -0.15
CA ILE A 88 22.08 4.99 0.52
C ILE A 88 20.87 4.05 0.59
N THR A 89 20.38 3.81 1.81
CA THR A 89 19.16 3.05 2.07
C THR A 89 18.07 3.98 2.61
N LYS A 90 16.94 4.04 1.90
CA LYS A 90 15.75 4.78 2.32
C LYS A 90 14.81 3.86 3.07
N PHE A 91 14.30 4.32 4.19
CA PHE A 91 13.24 3.66 4.95
C PHE A 91 11.96 4.48 4.83
N TYR A 92 10.87 3.78 4.55
CA TYR A 92 9.55 4.36 4.33
C TYR A 92 8.66 4.11 5.53
N SER A 93 7.72 5.01 5.81
CA SER A 93 6.67 4.85 6.82
C SER A 93 5.41 5.60 6.39
N THR A 94 4.34 5.50 7.16
CA THR A 94 3.12 6.28 6.93
C THR A 94 2.37 6.57 8.22
N SER A 95 1.69 7.71 8.26
CA SER A 95 0.65 8.03 9.24
C SER A 95 -0.75 7.59 8.78
N THR A 96 -0.88 7.12 7.53
CA THR A 96 -2.14 6.68 6.93
C THR A 96 -2.53 5.30 7.43
N LYS A 97 -3.69 5.21 8.09
CA LYS A 97 -4.27 3.94 8.55
C LYS A 97 -5.39 3.49 7.60
N LEU A 98 -5.29 2.28 7.08
CA LEU A 98 -6.38 1.65 6.32
C LEU A 98 -7.34 0.92 7.28
N LEU A 99 -8.64 1.22 7.19
CA LEU A 99 -9.71 0.65 8.00
C LEU A 99 -10.53 -0.34 7.13
N ASP A 100 -9.98 -1.55 6.94
CA ASP A 100 -10.60 -2.80 6.44
C ASP A 100 -9.65 -3.55 5.51
N PHE A 101 -8.73 -4.32 6.08
CA PHE A 101 -8.14 -5.45 5.40
C PHE A 101 -8.01 -6.61 6.38
#